data_AF-A0A1B6CHR0-F1
#
_entry.id   AF-A0A1B6CHR0-F1
#
_cell.length_a   1.000
_cell.length_b   1.000
_cell.length_c   1.000
_cell.angle_alpha   90.00
_cell.angle_beta   90.00
_cell.angle_gamma   90.00
#
_symmetry.space_group_name_H-M   'P 1'
#
loop_
_entity.id
_entity.type
_entity.pdbx_description
1 polymer ?
#
loop_
_entity_poly.entity_id
_entity_poly.type
_entity_poly.pdbx_seq_one_letter_code
_entity_poly.pdbx_strand_id
1 'polypeptide(L)'
;MRLKPALLERSYQELEINFRTYSRALIGLGCNLHRSRDLRCLFLELVERCLEPWKQVSWSHADLRNFLTAYTQCASEVDVLREADVKSSWERYMAVVSSCLLRMYHT
;
A
#
# COMPACT_ATOMS: atom_id res chain seq x y z
N MET A 1 -6.67 -20.14 2.47
CA MET A 1 -6.89 -20.54 1.06
C MET A 1 -5.62 -20.26 0.27
N ARG A 2 -5.14 -21.17 -0.60
CA ARG A 2 -3.97 -20.89 -1.46
C ARG A 2 -4.48 -20.33 -2.79
N LEU A 3 -4.03 -19.14 -3.19
CA LEU A 3 -4.54 -18.42 -4.37
C LEU A 3 -4.04 -19.00 -5.70
N LYS A 4 -2.79 -19.49 -5.75
CA LYS A 4 -2.18 -20.02 -6.99
C LYS A 4 -3.01 -21.09 -7.71
N PRO A 5 -3.53 -22.15 -7.06
CA PRO A 5 -4.34 -23.15 -7.74
C PRO A 5 -5.75 -22.66 -8.12
N ALA A 6 -6.20 -21.50 -7.63
CA ALA A 6 -7.53 -20.96 -7.89
C ALA A 6 -7.57 -19.93 -9.02
N LEU A 7 -6.41 -19.55 -9.57
CA LEU A 7 -6.27 -18.51 -10.59
C LEU A 7 -5.56 -19.08 -11.83
N LEU A 8 -5.83 -18.46 -12.99
CA LEU A 8 -5.01 -18.67 -14.17
C LEU A 8 -3.58 -18.20 -13.87
N GLU A 9 -2.57 -18.93 -14.38
CA GLU A 9 -1.16 -18.64 -14.11
C GLU A 9 -0.80 -17.18 -14.43
N ARG A 10 -1.29 -16.65 -15.55
CA ARG A 10 -1.07 -15.25 -15.94
C ARG A 10 -1.66 -14.27 -14.90
N SER A 11 -2.90 -14.48 -14.47
CA SER A 11 -3.56 -13.61 -13.48
C SER A 11 -2.87 -13.67 -12.12
N TYR A 12 -2.37 -14.85 -11.74
CA TYR A 12 -1.58 -15.01 -10.52
C TYR A 12 -0.25 -14.24 -10.60
N GLN A 13 0.46 -14.32 -11.73
CA GLN A 13 1.70 -13.59 -11.95
C GLN A 13 1.48 -12.07 -11.93
N GLU A 14 0.45 -11.57 -12.61
CA GLU A 14 0.08 -10.15 -12.60
C GLU A 14 -0.25 -9.67 -11.17
N LEU A 15 -1.02 -10.46 -10.42
CA LEU A 15 -1.33 -10.17 -9.01
C LEU A 15 -0.06 -10.08 -8.15
N GLU A 16 0.86 -11.04 -8.30
CA GLU A 16 2.10 -11.08 -7.52
C GLU A 16 3.01 -9.87 -7.83
N ILE A 17 3.16 -9.53 -9.11
CA ILE A 17 3.95 -8.38 -9.56
C ILE A 17 3.36 -7.08 -9.02
N ASN A 18 2.04 -6.91 -9.14
CA ASN A 18 1.34 -5.74 -8.63
C ASN A 18 1.48 -5.62 -7.12
N PHE A 19 1.25 -6.71 -6.38
CA PHE A 19 1.40 -6.74 -4.93
C PHE A 19 2.82 -6.32 -4.48
N ARG A 20 3.87 -6.89 -5.10
CA ARG A 20 5.26 -6.52 -4.80
C ARG A 20 5.53 -5.05 -5.10
N THR A 21 4.99 -4.54 -6.20
CA THR A 21 5.17 -3.14 -6.63
C THR A 21 4.52 -2.17 -5.65
N TYR A 22 3.26 -2.41 -5.29
CA TYR A 22 2.51 -1.56 -4.36
C TYR A 22 3.08 -1.62 -2.94
N SER A 23 3.48 -2.82 -2.50
CA SER A 23 4.12 -2.99 -1.18
C SER A 23 5.43 -2.21 -1.11
N ARG A 24 6.26 -2.28 -2.15
CA ARG A 24 7.51 -1.52 -2.23
C ARG A 24 7.26 -0.01 -2.21
N ALA A 25 6.24 0.47 -2.92
CA ALA A 25 5.87 1.87 -2.90
C ALA A 25 5.50 2.34 -1.49
N LEU A 26 4.54 1.68 -0.84
CA LEU A 26 4.08 2.04 0.51
C LEU A 26 5.21 1.95 1.55
N ILE A 27 5.92 0.82 1.62
CA ILE A 27 7.01 0.64 2.58
C ILE A 27 8.14 1.66 2.30
N GLY A 28 8.48 1.86 1.01
CA GLY A 28 9.51 2.80 0.59
C GLY A 28 9.21 4.25 1.00
N LEU A 29 7.94 4.66 0.94
CA LEU A 29 7.52 5.97 1.46
C LEU A 29 7.80 6.07 2.95
N GLY A 30 7.29 5.12 3.74
CA GLY A 30 7.49 5.08 5.20
C GLY A 30 8.97 5.14 5.61
N CYS A 31 9.82 4.39 4.94
CA CYS A 31 11.26 4.36 5.20
C CYS A 31 11.97 5.70 4.94
N ASN A 32 11.42 6.56 4.07
CA ASN A 32 12.05 7.83 3.68
C ASN A 32 11.42 9.06 4.33
N LEU A 33 10.29 8.93 5.04
CA LEU A 33 9.57 10.07 5.66
C LEU A 33 10.40 10.89 6.65
N HIS A 34 11.43 10.30 7.26
CA HIS A 34 12.35 11.00 8.15
C HIS A 34 13.16 12.11 7.44
N ARG A 35 13.23 12.08 6.10
CA ARG A 35 13.96 13.06 5.30
C ARG A 35 13.05 14.25 4.99
N SER A 36 13.48 15.46 5.37
CA SER A 36 12.69 16.68 5.21
C SER A 36 12.28 16.99 3.76
N ARG A 37 13.05 16.52 2.77
CA ARG A 37 12.65 16.62 1.35
C ARG A 37 11.45 15.72 1.06
N ASP A 38 11.54 14.45 1.42
CA ASP A 38 10.52 13.45 1.07
C ASP A 38 9.22 13.74 1.84
N LEU A 39 9.30 14.26 3.07
CA LEU A 39 8.13 14.75 3.79
C LEU A 39 7.43 15.93 3.08
N ARG A 40 8.20 16.90 2.57
CA ARG A 40 7.65 18.05 1.81
C ARG A 40 7.00 17.60 0.49
N CYS A 41 7.50 16.52 -0.09
CA CYS A 41 7.01 15.96 -1.35
C CYS A 41 5.98 14.84 -1.16
N LEU A 42 5.51 14.57 0.07
CA LEU A 42 4.67 13.41 0.39
C LEU A 42 3.49 13.24 -0.57
N PHE A 43 2.72 14.29 -0.84
CA PHE A 43 1.55 14.19 -1.71
C PHE A 43 1.90 13.89 -3.16
N LEU A 44 3.00 14.44 -3.67
CA LEU A 44 3.50 14.13 -5.02
C LEU A 44 3.92 12.66 -5.09
N GLU A 45 4.66 12.20 -4.08
CA GLU A 45 5.13 10.83 -3.99
C GLU A 45 3.96 9.82 -3.87
N LEU A 46 2.87 10.17 -3.17
CA LEU A 46 1.65 9.38 -3.12
C LEU A 46 0.95 9.31 -4.48
N VAL A 47 0.92 10.41 -5.24
CA VAL A 47 0.34 10.43 -6.59
C VAL A 47 1.14 9.52 -7.52
N GLU A 48 2.44 9.78 -7.65
CA GLU A 48 3.30 9.11 -8.62
C GLU A 48 3.47 7.61 -8.32
N ARG A 49 3.66 7.25 -7.04
CA ARG A 49 3.97 5.86 -6.68
C ARG A 49 2.76 4.98 -6.39
N CYS A 50 1.61 5.58 -6.11
CA CYS A 50 0.42 4.85 -5.69
C CYS A 50 -0.79 5.15 -6.60
N LEU A 51 -1.24 6.41 -6.63
CA LEU A 51 -2.50 6.74 -7.30
C LEU A 51 -2.43 6.50 -8.82
N GLU A 52 -1.34 6.89 -9.48
CA GLU A 52 -1.17 6.69 -10.92
C GLU A 52 -1.15 5.20 -11.31
N PRO A 53 -0.34 4.32 -10.68
CA PRO A 53 -0.40 2.88 -10.92
C PRO A 53 -1.78 2.27 -10.70
N TRP A 54 -2.51 2.68 -9.67
CA TRP A 54 -3.83 2.12 -9.36
C TRP A 54 -4.93 2.58 -10.33
N LYS A 55 -4.82 3.81 -10.84
CA LYS A 55 -5.68 4.30 -11.92
C LYS A 55 -5.46 3.53 -13.22
N GLN A 56 -4.20 3.20 -13.55
CA GLN A 56 -3.87 2.43 -14.76
C GLN A 56 -4.52 1.04 -14.77
N VAL A 57 -4.70 0.42 -13.60
CA VAL A 57 -5.40 -0.87 -13.46
C VAL A 57 -6.88 -0.71 -13.12
N SER A 58 -7.44 0.49 -13.29
CA SER A 58 -8.87 0.80 -13.14
C SER A 58 -9.46 0.40 -11.79
N TRP A 59 -8.70 0.58 -10.71
CA TRP A 59 -9.24 0.34 -9.37
C TRP A 59 -10.42 1.26 -9.08
N SER A 60 -11.49 0.70 -8.51
CA SER A 60 -12.53 1.52 -7.92
C SER A 60 -12.06 2.09 -6.58
N HIS A 61 -12.78 3.11 -6.09
CA HIS A 61 -12.53 3.63 -4.75
C HIS A 61 -12.78 2.55 -3.67
N ALA A 62 -13.67 1.58 -3.93
CA ALA A 62 -13.90 0.45 -3.04
C ALA A 62 -12.72 -0.52 -3.04
N ASP A 63 -12.14 -0.83 -4.20
CA ASP A 63 -10.96 -1.70 -4.32
C ASP A 63 -9.78 -1.11 -3.55
N LEU A 64 -9.53 0.19 -3.73
CA LEU A 64 -8.49 0.89 -3.00
C LEU A 64 -8.69 0.81 -1.49
N ARG A 65 -9.90 1.09 -1.00
CA ARG A 65 -10.22 1.01 0.44
C ARG A 65 -10.03 -0.40 0.98
N ASN A 66 -10.48 -1.41 0.26
CA ASN A 66 -10.37 -2.80 0.65
C ASN A 66 -8.90 -3.24 0.71
N PHE A 67 -8.11 -2.88 -0.31
CA PHE A 67 -6.67 -3.16 -0.34
C PHE A 67 -5.95 -2.51 0.84
N LEU A 68 -6.14 -1.21 1.07
CA LEU A 68 -5.46 -0.49 2.17
C LEU A 68 -5.83 -1.06 3.54
N THR A 69 -7.10 -1.44 3.73
CA THR A 69 -7.58 -2.05 4.97
C THR A 69 -6.90 -3.40 5.21
N ALA A 70 -6.95 -4.29 4.21
CA ALA A 70 -6.34 -5.62 4.29
C ALA A 70 -4.82 -5.51 4.47
N TYR A 71 -4.16 -4.66 3.70
CA TYR A 71 -2.71 -4.46 3.75
C TYR A 71 -2.25 -3.95 5.12
N THR A 72 -3.02 -3.04 5.73
CA THR A 72 -2.75 -2.55 7.09
C THR A 72 -2.88 -3.66 8.13
N GLN A 73 -3.92 -4.50 8.01
CA GLN A 73 -4.19 -5.60 8.96
C GLN A 73 -3.17 -6.74 8.85
N CYS A 74 -2.78 -7.13 7.64
CA CYS A 74 -1.82 -8.21 7.39
C CYS A 74 -0.45 -7.96 8.03
N ALA A 75 -0.09 -6.70 8.30
CA ALA A 75 1.14 -6.39 9.03
C ALA A 75 1.20 -7.04 10.41
N SER A 76 0.06 -7.23 11.09
CA SER A 76 0.04 -7.90 12.40
C SER A 76 0.43 -9.38 12.33
N GLU A 77 0.41 -9.98 11.14
CA GLU A 77 0.80 -11.37 10.88
C GLU A 77 2.28 -11.52 10.49
N VAL A 78 2.97 -10.40 10.20
CA VAL A 78 4.39 -10.41 9.83
C VAL A 78 5.24 -10.32 11.09
N ASP A 79 6.11 -11.30 11.33
CA ASP A 79 6.84 -11.41 12.60
C ASP A 79 7.62 -10.15 13.00
N VAL A 80 8.26 -9.47 12.04
CA VAL A 80 9.00 -8.21 12.26
C VAL A 80 8.09 -7.06 12.71
N LEU A 81 6.82 -7.08 12.35
CA LEU A 81 5.84 -6.04 12.68
C LEU A 81 5.02 -6.40 13.93
N ARG A 82 5.35 -7.50 14.63
CA ARG A 82 4.73 -7.89 15.91
C ARG A 82 5.32 -7.14 17.10
N GLU A 83 6.52 -6.59 16.96
CA GLU A 83 7.12 -5.72 17.98
C GLU A 83 6.25 -4.48 18.21
N ALA A 84 5.93 -4.19 19.47
CA ALA A 84 4.89 -3.21 19.82
C ALA A 84 5.13 -1.81 19.23
N ASP A 85 6.39 -1.35 19.24
CA ASP A 85 6.76 -0.02 18.75
C ASP A 85 6.67 0.06 17.21
N VAL A 86 7.08 -1.00 16.53
CA VAL A 86 7.05 -1.09 15.07
C VAL A 86 5.59 -1.19 14.60
N LYS A 87 4.78 -2.00 15.30
CA LYS A 87 3.33 -2.09 15.07
C LYS A 87 2.63 -0.74 15.21
N SER A 88 2.88 -0.04 16.32
CA SER A 88 2.30 1.28 16.59
C SER A 88 2.71 2.30 15.51
N SER A 89 3.99 2.27 15.10
CA SER A 89 4.50 3.13 14.03
C SER A 89 3.82 2.82 12.69
N TRP A 90 3.63 1.54 12.36
CA TRP A 90 2.94 1.08 11.17
C TRP A 90 1.47 1.53 11.13
N GLU A 91 0.74 1.34 12.23
CA GLU A 91 -0.68 1.73 12.33
C GLU A 91 -0.85 3.24 12.13
N ARG A 92 0.00 4.06 12.77
CA ARG A 92 -0.02 5.52 12.60
C ARG A 92 0.33 5.95 11.18
N TYR A 93 1.35 5.31 10.59
CA TYR A 93 1.76 5.56 9.21
C TYR A 93 0.62 5.24 8.23
N MET A 94 0.04 4.04 8.32
CA MET A 94 -1.02 3.61 7.42
C MET A 94 -2.31 4.39 7.62
N ALA A 95 -2.63 4.85 8.84
CA ALA A 95 -3.80 5.69 9.08
C ALA A 95 -3.72 7.01 8.28
N VAL A 96 -2.57 7.68 8.31
CA VAL A 96 -2.36 8.93 7.57
C VAL A 96 -2.33 8.68 6.08
N VAL A 97 -1.51 7.72 5.62
CA VAL A 97 -1.34 7.43 4.20
C VAL A 97 -2.64 6.97 3.56
N SER A 98 -3.42 6.11 4.22
CA SER A 98 -4.70 5.65 3.69
C SER A 98 -5.70 6.80 3.57
N SER A 99 -5.75 7.69 4.56
CA SER A 99 -6.60 8.89 4.51
C SER A 99 -6.25 9.78 3.34
N CYS A 100 -4.96 10.06 3.12
CA CYS A 100 -4.48 10.84 1.99
C CYS A 100 -4.85 10.18 0.65
N LEU A 101 -4.52 8.90 0.49
CA LEU A 101 -4.77 8.16 -0.76
C LEU A 101 -6.25 8.11 -1.10
N LEU A 102 -7.11 7.76 -0.14
CA LEU A 102 -8.56 7.72 -0.36
C LEU A 102 -9.11 9.10 -0.71
N ARG A 103 -8.63 10.16 -0.05
CA ARG A 103 -9.13 11.51 -0.30
C ARG A 103 -8.69 12.07 -1.66
N MET A 104 -7.49 11.70 -2.11
CA MET A 104 -6.91 12.15 -3.39
C MET A 104 -7.30 11.24 -4.56
N TYR A 105 -7.85 10.06 -4.30
CA TYR A 105 -8.32 9.14 -5.34
C TYR A 105 -9.66 9.60 -5.91
N HIS A 106 -9.57 10.57 -6.82
CA HIS A 106 -10.67 11.03 -7.66
C HIS A 106 -10.66 10.28 -8.99
N THR A 107 -11.84 9.84 -9.42
CA THR A 107 -12.09 9.23 -10.72
C THR A 107 -11.86 10.23 -11.83
#